data_AF-A0A4Z0J659-F1
#
_entry.id   AF-A0A4Z0J659-F1
#
_cell.length_a   1.000
_cell.length_b   1.000
_cell.length_c   1.000
_cell.angle_alpha   90.00
_cell.angle_beta   90.00
_cell.angle_gamma   90.00
#
_symmetry.space_group_name_H-M   'P 1'
#
loop_
_entity.id
_entity.type
_entity.pdbx_description
1 polymer ?
#
loop_
_entity_poly.entity_id
_entity_poly.type
_entity_poly.pdbx_seq_one_letter_code
_entity_poly.pdbx_strand_id
1 'polypeptide(L)'
;MYIHLIAVSKFGGQSLVYHFASSDPERVLAKRRALRENTPVALAEYGVHVLKTDRADFTSVQALDPYFSGAKIYTDFAPFFSALAPLVQDALAERRARFGWSNAADTDS
;
A
#
# COMPACT_ATOMS: atom_id res chain seq x y z
N MET A 1 -18.67 5.47 -14.83
CA MET A 1 -17.66 4.45 -14.48
C MET A 1 -16.49 5.14 -13.82
N TYR A 2 -16.01 4.61 -12.70
CA TYR A 2 -14.91 5.15 -11.92
C TYR A 2 -13.68 4.26 -12.04
N ILE A 3 -12.50 4.88 -12.04
CA ILE A 3 -11.21 4.22 -12.01
C ILE A 3 -10.70 4.31 -10.57
N HIS A 4 -10.40 3.16 -9.98
CA HIS A 4 -9.93 3.03 -8.61
C HIS A 4 -8.42 2.83 -8.64
N LEU A 5 -7.68 3.68 -7.94
CA LEU A 5 -6.29 3.47 -7.56
C LEU A 5 -6.27 2.91 -6.15
N ILE A 6 -5.67 1.74 -6.01
CA ILE A 6 -5.62 1.02 -4.74
C ILE A 6 -4.16 0.69 -4.46
N ALA A 7 -3.65 1.10 -3.31
CA ALA A 7 -2.38 0.59 -2.80
C ALA A 7 -2.69 -0.33 -1.62
N VAL A 8 -2.27 -1.60 -1.69
CA VAL A 8 -2.60 -2.61 -0.70
C VAL A 8 -1.33 -3.20 -0.11
N SER A 9 -1.30 -3.34 1.20
CA SER A 9 -0.26 -4.05 1.91
C SER A 9 -0.85 -5.06 2.88
N LYS A 10 -0.17 -6.20 3.06
CA LYS A 10 -0.59 -7.29 3.94
C LYS A 10 0.58 -7.74 4.81
N PHE A 11 0.44 -7.56 6.13
CA PHE A 11 1.42 -7.97 7.14
C PHE A 11 0.70 -8.64 8.30
N GLY A 12 1.16 -9.82 8.73
CA GLY A 12 0.68 -10.45 9.97
C GLY A 12 -0.84 -10.58 10.10
N GLY A 13 -1.54 -10.85 8.99
CA GLY A 13 -3.02 -10.94 8.96
C GLY A 13 -3.76 -9.59 8.88
N GLN A 14 -3.07 -8.46 8.96
CA GLN A 14 -3.63 -7.14 8.73
C GLN A 14 -3.53 -6.77 7.24
N SER A 15 -4.58 -6.18 6.70
CA SER A 15 -4.57 -5.61 5.36
C SER A 15 -4.86 -4.11 5.44
N LEU A 16 -3.90 -3.31 4.98
CA LEU A 16 -4.05 -1.86 4.87
C LEU A 16 -4.24 -1.48 3.40
N VAL A 17 -5.20 -0.61 3.13
CA VAL A 17 -5.50 -0.14 1.78
C VAL A 17 -5.52 1.38 1.76
N TYR A 18 -4.77 1.98 0.86
CA TYR A 18 -5.05 3.33 0.37
C TYR A 18 -5.98 3.24 -0.84
N HIS A 19 -7.02 4.08 -0.87
CA HIS A 19 -8.00 4.12 -1.95
C HIS A 19 -8.21 5.54 -2.46
N PHE A 20 -8.18 5.68 -3.78
CA PHE A 20 -8.64 6.87 -4.49
C PHE A 20 -9.46 6.43 -5.70
N ALA A 21 -10.55 7.13 -5.99
CA ALA A 21 -11.35 6.89 -7.19
C ALA A 21 -11.65 8.18 -7.94
N SER A 22 -11.65 8.10 -9.27
CA SER A 22 -12.09 9.20 -10.13
C SER A 22 -12.62 8.68 -11.46
N SER A 23 -13.57 9.39 -12.05
CA SER A 23 -13.95 9.19 -13.45
C SER A 23 -12.94 9.81 -14.42
N ASP A 24 -12.03 10.64 -13.92
CA ASP A 24 -10.98 11.31 -14.69
C ASP A 24 -9.66 10.52 -14.60
N PRO A 25 -9.18 9.92 -15.71
CA PRO A 25 -7.94 9.18 -15.75
C PRO A 25 -6.71 10.00 -15.36
N GLU A 26 -6.66 11.29 -15.69
CA GLU A 26 -5.51 12.15 -15.41
C GLU A 26 -5.35 12.37 -13.90
N ARG A 27 -6.46 12.51 -13.18
CA ARG A 27 -6.44 12.57 -11.71
C ARG A 27 -5.93 11.30 -11.08
N VAL A 28 -6.25 10.14 -11.66
CA VAL A 28 -5.74 8.84 -11.20
C VAL A 28 -4.23 8.72 -11.45
N LEU A 29 -3.77 9.12 -12.63
CA LEU A 29 -2.34 9.12 -12.95
C LEU A 29 -1.55 10.08 -12.05
N ALA A 30 -2.07 11.28 -11.82
CA ALA A 30 -1.49 12.26 -10.90
C ALA A 30 -1.40 11.70 -9.47
N LYS A 31 -2.47 11.05 -8.98
CA LYS A 31 -2.45 10.42 -7.65
C LYS A 31 -1.51 9.23 -7.57
N ARG A 32 -1.38 8.41 -8.62
CA ARG A 32 -0.41 7.31 -8.68
C ARG A 32 1.02 7.82 -8.65
N ARG A 33 1.31 8.91 -9.36
CA ARG A 33 2.62 9.57 -9.33
C ARG A 33 2.91 10.10 -7.94
N ALA A 34 1.97 10.83 -7.34
CA ALA A 34 2.12 11.35 -5.99
C ALA A 34 2.34 10.24 -4.96
N LEU A 35 1.64 9.10 -5.06
CA LEU A 35 1.87 7.94 -4.20
C LEU A 35 3.33 7.43 -4.28
N ARG A 36 3.89 7.36 -5.49
CA ARG A 36 5.27 6.92 -5.71
C ARG A 36 6.30 7.95 -5.21
N GLU A 37 6.02 9.23 -5.38
CA GLU A 37 6.95 10.30 -4.99
C GLU A 37 6.96 10.56 -3.48
N ASN A 38 5.85 10.28 -2.79
CA ASN A 38 5.68 10.59 -1.37
C ASN A 38 5.77 9.36 -0.46
N THR A 39 6.09 8.17 -0.98
CA THR A 39 6.18 6.97 -0.13
C THR A 39 7.42 7.04 0.78
N PRO A 40 7.25 6.93 2.11
CA PRO A 40 8.39 6.83 3.03
C PRO A 40 8.92 5.39 3.16
N VAL A 41 8.24 4.42 2.55
CA VAL A 41 8.63 3.00 2.54
C VAL A 41 9.01 2.56 1.13
N ALA A 42 9.78 1.48 1.02
CA ALA A 42 10.12 0.89 -0.27
C ALA A 42 8.85 0.48 -1.04
N LEU A 43 8.85 0.69 -2.36
CA LEU A 43 7.70 0.38 -3.22
C LEU A 43 7.29 -1.10 -3.19
N ALA A 44 8.21 -2.00 -2.81
CA ALA A 44 7.93 -3.43 -2.69
C ALA A 44 7.03 -3.78 -1.48
N GLU A 45 6.82 -2.85 -0.54
CA GLU A 45 6.04 -3.10 0.68
C GLU A 45 4.53 -2.93 0.48
N TYR A 46 4.09 -2.55 -0.72
CA TYR A 46 2.67 -2.56 -1.11
C TYR A 46 2.49 -2.83 -2.61
N GLY A 47 1.41 -3.53 -2.95
CA GLY A 47 0.95 -3.71 -4.33
C GLY A 47 0.09 -2.54 -4.78
N VAL A 48 0.18 -2.16 -6.06
CA VAL A 48 -0.69 -1.14 -6.65
C VAL A 48 -1.63 -1.81 -7.65
N HIS A 49 -2.94 -1.64 -7.44
CA HIS A 49 -4.00 -2.14 -8.31
C HIS A 49 -4.77 -0.97 -8.93
N VAL A 50 -5.20 -1.17 -10.18
CA VAL A 50 -6.10 -0.25 -10.88
C VAL A 50 -7.23 -1.05 -11.49
N LEU A 51 -8.47 -0.72 -11.15
CA LEU A 51 -9.67 -1.37 -11.67
C LEU A 51 -10.81 -0.38 -11.84
N LYS A 52 -11.88 -0.80 -12.53
CA LYS A 52 -13.04 0.05 -12.83
C LYS A 52 -14.31 -0.52 -12.22
N THR A 53 -15.13 0.34 -11.63
CA THR A 53 -16.46 -0.03 -11.14
C THR A 53 -17.51 1.05 -11.49
N ASP A 54 -18.77 0.75 -11.20
CA ASP A 54 -19.90 1.66 -11.40
C ASP A 54 -19.93 2.81 -10.37
N ARG A 55 -19.41 2.60 -9.16
CA ARG A 55 -19.43 3.58 -8.06
C ARG A 55 -18.03 3.96 -7.56
N ALA A 56 -17.88 5.17 -7.04
CA ALA A 56 -16.58 5.68 -6.60
C ALA A 56 -16.13 5.13 -5.23
N ASP A 57 -17.05 4.59 -4.44
CA ASP A 57 -16.77 4.10 -3.09
C ASP A 57 -15.97 2.78 -3.11
N PHE A 58 -15.33 2.43 -1.99
CA PHE A 58 -14.56 1.19 -1.93
C PHE A 58 -15.43 -0.07 -1.82
N THR A 59 -16.70 0.05 -1.45
CA THR A 59 -17.59 -1.12 -1.32
C THR A 59 -17.87 -1.76 -2.67
N SER A 60 -17.89 -0.97 -3.75
CA SER A 60 -17.98 -1.51 -5.12
C SER A 60 -16.76 -2.36 -5.49
N VAL A 61 -15.57 -2.01 -4.97
CA VAL A 61 -14.35 -2.82 -5.12
C VAL A 61 -14.47 -4.12 -4.35
N GLN A 62 -14.91 -4.06 -3.09
CA GLN A 62 -15.07 -5.25 -2.24
C GLN A 62 -16.14 -6.22 -2.76
N ALA A 63 -17.20 -5.70 -3.38
CA ALA A 63 -18.22 -6.53 -4.02
C ALA A 63 -17.68 -7.28 -5.25
N LEU A 64 -16.69 -6.69 -5.94
CA LEU A 64 -16.05 -7.30 -7.11
C LEU A 64 -14.96 -8.30 -6.72
N ASP A 65 -14.20 -8.00 -5.66
CA ASP A 65 -13.05 -8.79 -5.24
C ASP A 65 -12.99 -8.96 -3.70
N PRO A 66 -13.33 -10.16 -3.17
CA PRO A 66 -13.24 -10.48 -1.76
C PRO A 66 -11.82 -10.39 -1.17
N TYR A 67 -10.77 -10.31 -1.98
CA TYR A 67 -9.39 -10.12 -1.52
C TYR A 67 -9.23 -8.88 -0.62
N PHE A 68 -10.06 -7.86 -0.83
CA PHE A 68 -10.08 -6.60 -0.07
C PHE A 68 -11.05 -6.63 1.13
N SER A 69 -11.66 -7.79 1.42
CA SER A 69 -12.53 -7.94 2.59
C SER A 69 -11.73 -7.81 3.89
N GLY A 70 -12.29 -7.09 4.87
CA GLY A 70 -11.65 -6.85 6.17
C GLY A 70 -10.44 -5.90 6.13
N ALA A 71 -10.14 -5.30 4.98
CA ALA A 71 -9.06 -4.32 4.89
C ALA A 71 -9.40 -3.01 5.60
N LYS A 72 -8.42 -2.41 6.27
CA LYS A 72 -8.52 -1.07 6.81
C LYS A 72 -8.21 -0.05 5.71
N ILE A 73 -9.20 0.79 5.40
CA ILE A 73 -9.17 1.68 4.24
C ILE A 73 -8.77 3.09 4.67
N TYR A 74 -7.89 3.72 3.89
CA TYR A 74 -7.39 5.07 4.04
C TYR A 74 -7.60 5.84 2.75
N THR A 75 -8.08 7.08 2.85
CA THR A 75 -8.29 7.98 1.69
C THR A 75 -7.14 8.95 1.48
N ASP A 76 -6.19 9.00 2.42
CA ASP A 76 -5.11 9.96 2.48
C ASP A 76 -3.77 9.26 2.71
N PHE A 77 -2.71 9.81 2.12
CA PHE A 77 -1.37 9.22 2.19
C PHE A 77 -0.81 9.23 3.61
N ALA A 78 -0.91 10.34 4.33
CA ALA A 78 -0.34 10.49 5.66
C ALA A 78 -0.83 9.41 6.65
N PRO A 79 -2.15 9.20 6.85
CA PRO A 79 -2.63 8.16 7.76
C PRO A 79 -2.36 6.74 7.23
N PHE A 80 -2.36 6.54 5.91
CA PHE A 80 -1.97 5.25 5.32
C PHE A 80 -0.51 4.89 5.65
N PHE A 81 0.43 5.79 5.38
CA PHE A 81 1.84 5.56 5.62
C PHE A 81 2.20 5.53 7.11
N SER A 82 1.53 6.34 7.93
CA SER A 82 1.70 6.28 9.39
C SER A 82 1.29 4.92 9.96
N ALA A 83 0.30 4.25 9.37
CA ALA A 83 -0.10 2.90 9.77
C ALA A 83 0.78 1.81 9.16
N LEU A 84 1.29 2.03 7.93
CA LEU A 84 2.13 1.06 7.22
C LEU A 84 3.56 0.99 7.76
N ALA A 85 4.15 2.13 8.10
CA ALA A 85 5.55 2.24 8.53
C ALA A 85 5.93 1.28 9.68
N PRO A 86 5.19 1.19 10.81
CA PRO A 86 5.54 0.26 11.87
C PRO A 86 5.51 -1.20 11.41
N LEU A 87 4.51 -1.60 10.60
CA LEU A 87 4.40 -2.98 10.10
C LEU A 87 5.59 -3.37 9.22
N VAL A 88 6.10 -2.43 8.43
CA VAL A 88 7.30 -2.64 7.61
C VAL A 88 8.54 -2.80 8.49
N GLN A 89 8.71 -1.97 9.52
CA GLN A 89 9.85 -2.08 10.44
C GLN A 89 9.85 -3.41 11.18
N ASP A 90 8.69 -3.84 11.68
CA ASP A 90 8.54 -5.14 12.35
C ASP A 90 8.88 -6.29 11.40
N ALA A 91 8.34 -6.27 10.18
CA ALA A 91 8.63 -7.29 9.17
C ALA A 91 10.11 -7.33 8.78
N LEU A 92 10.80 -6.19 8.71
CA LEU A 92 12.24 -6.14 8.44
C LEU A 92 13.05 -6.67 9.62
N ALA A 93 12.68 -6.34 10.86
CA ALA A 93 13.32 -6.85 12.06
C ALA A 93 13.20 -8.38 12.14
N GLU A 94 12.01 -8.93 11.86
CA GLU A 94 11.78 -10.37 11.80
C GLU A 94 12.61 -11.05 10.70
N ARG A 95 12.67 -10.48 9.50
CA ARG A 95 13.51 -11.00 8.40
C ARG A 95 14.99 -11.01 8.80
N ARG A 96 15.48 -9.95 9.45
CA ARG A 96 16.87 -9.88 9.95
C ARG A 96 17.14 -10.96 10.98
N ALA A 97 16.25 -11.13 11.96
CA ALA A 97 16.38 -12.17 12.99
C ALA A 97 16.35 -13.59 12.40
N ARG A 98 15.50 -13.81 11.38
CA ARG A 98 15.34 -15.13 10.74
C ARG A 98 16.48 -15.49 9.79
N PHE A 99 17.03 -14.53 9.05
CA PHE A 99 17.99 -14.79 7.98
C PHE A 99 19.42 -14.31 8.28
N GLY A 100 19.67 -13.78 9.48
CA GLY A 100 21.03 -13.44 9.93
C GLY A 100 21.73 -12.38 9.08
N TRP A 101 20.98 -11.46 8.46
CA TRP A 101 21.54 -10.48 7.54
C TRP A 101 22.28 -9.38 8.33
N SER A 102 23.59 -9.57 8.50
CA SER A 102 24.55 -8.59 9.00
C SER A 102 25.01 -7.69 7.84
N ASN A 103 25.05 -6.36 8.04
CA ASN A 103 25.65 -5.47 7.06
C ASN A 103 27.13 -5.83 6.91
N ALA A 104 27.54 -6.25 5.72
CA ALA A 104 28.95 -6.36 5.34
C ALA A 104 29.57 -4.96 5.13
N ALA A 105 29.53 -4.13 6.18
CA ALA A 105 30.16 -2.80 6.22
C ALA A 105 31.03 -2.59 7.48
N ASP A 106 31.16 -3.60 8.34
CA ASP A 106 32.10 -3.61 9.49
C ASP A 106 33.34 -4.46 9.19
N THR A 107 33.90 -4.32 7.99
CA THR A 107 35.29 -4.72 7.71
C THR A 107 35.97 -3.57 6.98
N ASP A 108 36.46 -2.62 7.77
CA ASP A 108 37.85 -2.17 7.67
C ASP A 108 38.16 -1.31 8.91
N SER A 109 38.87 -1.95 9.84
CA SER A 109 39.71 -1.29 10.85
C SER A 109 41.12 -1.13 10.32
#